data_AF-A0A8D8Q4J3-F1
#
_entry.id   AF-A0A8D8Q4J3-F1
#
_cell.length_a   1.000
_cell.length_b   1.000
_cell.length_c   1.000
_cell.angle_alpha   90.00
_cell.angle_beta   90.00
_cell.angle_gamma   90.00
#
_symmetry.space_group_name_H-M   'P 1'
#
loop_
_entity.id
_entity.type
_entity.pdbx_description
1 polymer ?
#
loop_
_entity_poly.entity_id
_entity_poly.type
_entity_poly.pdbx_seq_one_letter_code
_entity_poly.pdbx_strand_id
1 'polypeptide(L)'
;MTLTSFGALFEESPNDPLLERVKGVIEQHLPEGWKNWMVNAEGLILPIRESLRNKIRFAIPTVELFNAVLPKETRISEKSYRKLYAALLNWPLGKALIYSPSEVVQSIHSGDDLVKFVGAVEQFKGQLLSRSELNSVLKSPGSILSEVESPAYERHPSPRASQHDNLPERVGSLERKIDSIQESLVNISTARQNIQQSVRDRFELLSPSTSFQKDRNIRKLKL
;
A
#
# COMPACT_ATOMS: atom_id res chain seq x y z
N MET A 1 0.79 17.70 -11.97
CA MET A 1 1.61 16.84 -11.11
C MET A 1 2.94 17.53 -10.91
N THR A 2 3.12 18.15 -9.75
CA THR A 2 4.41 18.73 -9.36
C THR A 2 5.33 17.60 -8.89
N LEU A 3 6.52 17.51 -9.48
CA LEU A 3 7.53 16.52 -9.10
C LEU A 3 8.62 17.18 -8.25
N THR A 4 9.13 16.46 -7.27
CA THR A 4 10.31 16.83 -6.48
C THR A 4 11.23 15.63 -6.37
N SER A 5 12.52 15.85 -6.12
CA SER A 5 13.49 14.76 -5.97
C SER A 5 13.69 14.40 -4.50
N PHE A 6 14.09 13.16 -4.24
CA PHE A 6 14.53 12.72 -2.91
C PHE A 6 15.65 13.60 -2.34
N GLY A 7 16.58 14.06 -3.19
CA GLY A 7 17.67 14.96 -2.81
C GLY A 7 17.15 16.31 -2.33
N ALA A 8 16.20 16.92 -3.04
CA ALA A 8 15.59 18.18 -2.60
C ALA A 8 14.92 18.02 -1.22
N LEU A 9 14.17 16.93 -1.01
CA LEU A 9 13.54 16.62 0.28
C LEU A 9 14.56 16.31 1.39
N PHE A 10 15.75 15.82 1.03
CA PHE A 10 16.81 15.51 1.98
C PHE A 10 17.55 16.76 2.47
N GLU A 11 17.70 17.77 1.63
CA GLU A 11 18.30 19.05 2.03
C GLU A 11 17.36 19.87 2.93
N GLU A 12 16.05 19.59 2.92
CA GLU A 12 15.09 20.23 3.83
C GLU A 12 15.36 19.83 5.31
N SER A 13 15.43 20.83 6.18
CA SER A 13 15.51 20.60 7.63
C SER A 13 14.19 20.02 8.15
N PRO A 14 14.19 18.89 8.88
CA PRO A 14 13.01 18.33 9.47
C PRO A 14 12.51 19.20 10.62
N ASN A 15 11.20 19.14 10.87
CA ASN A 15 10.58 19.83 12.00
C ASN A 15 11.02 19.27 13.37
N ASP A 16 11.42 18.00 13.43
CA ASP A 16 11.92 17.34 14.63
C ASP A 16 13.44 17.12 14.51
N PRO A 17 14.28 17.70 15.39
CA PRO A 17 15.72 17.53 15.37
C PRO A 17 16.19 16.07 15.45
N LEU A 18 15.35 15.15 15.96
CA LEU A 18 15.66 13.72 15.98
C LEU A 18 15.79 13.14 14.57
N LEU A 19 15.09 13.70 13.59
CA LEU A 19 15.08 13.21 12.21
C LEU A 19 16.35 13.57 11.44
N GLU A 20 17.12 14.57 11.89
CA GLU A 20 18.43 14.86 11.29
C GLU A 20 19.39 13.67 11.41
N ARG A 21 19.33 12.93 12.52
CA ARG A 21 20.13 11.70 12.68
C ARG A 21 19.69 10.58 11.74
N VAL A 22 18.41 10.58 11.34
CA VAL A 22 17.85 9.59 10.42
C VAL A 22 18.37 9.78 9.00
N LYS A 23 18.73 11.01 8.61
CA LYS A 23 19.38 11.29 7.31
C LYS A 23 20.65 10.47 7.12
N GLY A 24 21.48 10.32 8.16
CA GLY A 24 22.68 9.48 8.11
C GLY A 24 22.37 8.00 7.86
N VAL A 25 21.29 7.47 8.43
CA VAL A 25 20.85 6.08 8.18
C VAL A 25 20.38 5.91 6.74
N ILE A 26 19.63 6.89 6.22
CA ILE A 26 19.13 6.88 4.83
C ILE A 26 20.31 6.87 3.84
N GLU A 27 21.29 7.75 4.04
CA GLU A 27 22.45 7.86 3.16
C GLU A 27 23.32 6.60 3.13
N GLN A 28 23.35 5.84 4.24
CA GLN A 28 24.11 4.59 4.34
C GLN A 28 23.44 3.40 3.63
N HIS A 29 22.12 3.39 3.51
CA HIS A 29 21.37 2.20 3.06
C HIS A 29 20.73 2.36 1.68
N LEU A 30 20.51 3.59 1.21
CA LEU A 30 20.01 3.79 -0.14
C LEU A 30 21.16 3.76 -1.16
N PRO A 31 20.93 3.17 -2.35
CA PRO A 31 21.96 2.97 -3.36
C PRO A 31 22.37 4.30 -4.01
N GLU A 32 23.54 4.34 -4.63
CA GLU A 32 24.01 5.52 -5.34
C GLU A 32 22.97 6.06 -6.35
N GLY A 33 22.84 7.38 -6.40
CA GLY A 33 21.86 8.06 -7.27
C GLY A 33 20.44 8.14 -6.71
N TRP A 34 20.16 7.61 -5.51
CA TRP A 34 18.83 7.67 -4.88
C TRP A 34 18.29 9.11 -4.73
N LYS A 35 19.17 10.10 -4.53
CA LYS A 35 18.81 11.52 -4.43
C LYS A 35 18.14 12.06 -5.72
N ASN A 36 18.34 11.39 -6.86
CA ASN A 36 17.75 11.78 -8.15
C ASN A 36 16.37 11.17 -8.39
N TRP A 37 15.89 10.27 -7.53
CA TRP A 37 14.57 9.68 -7.68
C TRP A 37 13.49 10.73 -7.50
N MET A 38 12.51 10.74 -8.40
CA MET A 38 11.42 11.70 -8.42
C MET A 38 10.20 11.14 -7.68
N VAL A 39 9.55 12.01 -6.92
CA VAL A 39 8.29 11.75 -6.24
C VAL A 39 7.26 12.82 -6.57
N ASN A 40 6.00 12.42 -6.54
CA ASN A 40 4.85 13.31 -6.70
C ASN A 40 4.65 14.12 -5.42
N ALA A 41 4.90 15.43 -5.49
CA ALA A 41 4.75 16.34 -4.35
C ALA A 41 3.31 16.36 -3.81
N GLU A 42 2.31 16.18 -4.67
CA GLU A 42 0.89 16.11 -4.25
C GLU A 42 0.65 14.90 -3.34
N GLY A 43 1.24 13.75 -3.66
CA GLY A 43 1.17 12.53 -2.85
C GLY A 43 1.77 12.69 -1.45
N LEU A 44 2.80 13.53 -1.31
CA LEU A 44 3.41 13.85 -0.02
C LEU A 44 2.53 14.74 0.86
N ILE A 45 1.67 15.57 0.27
CA ILE A 45 0.79 16.48 1.02
C ILE A 45 -0.45 15.73 1.52
N LEU A 46 -0.94 14.74 0.75
CA LEU A 46 -2.16 14.05 1.07
C LEU A 46 -2.13 13.38 2.46
N PRO A 47 -3.22 13.50 3.24
CA PRO A 47 -3.32 12.82 4.52
C PRO A 47 -3.47 11.32 4.29
N ILE A 48 -2.67 10.53 5.01
CA ILE A 48 -2.77 9.08 4.95
C ILE A 48 -3.99 8.64 5.77
N ARG A 49 -4.84 7.82 5.15
CA ARG A 49 -6.06 7.29 5.77
C ARG A 49 -5.74 6.59 7.09
N GLU A 50 -6.58 6.81 8.10
CA GLU A 50 -6.40 6.24 9.44
C GLU A 50 -6.29 4.70 9.41
N SER A 51 -7.09 4.05 8.56
CA SER A 51 -7.07 2.60 8.36
C SER A 51 -5.75 2.06 7.80
N LEU A 52 -4.94 2.90 7.17
CA LEU A 52 -3.64 2.53 6.61
C LEU A 52 -2.48 2.83 7.56
N ARG A 53 -2.63 3.74 8.53
CA ARG A 53 -1.53 4.20 9.42
C ARG A 53 -0.78 3.04 10.10
N ASN A 54 -1.51 2.04 10.60
CA ASN A 54 -0.91 0.90 11.29
C ASN A 54 -0.21 -0.11 10.34
N LYS A 55 -0.47 0.00 9.03
CA LYS A 55 0.13 -0.83 7.98
C LYS A 55 1.34 -0.16 7.32
N ILE A 56 1.60 1.10 7.66
CA ILE A 56 2.72 1.83 7.09
C ILE A 56 4.02 1.15 7.50
N ARG A 57 4.91 1.06 6.52
CA ARG A 57 6.28 0.64 6.71
C ARG A 57 7.21 1.57 5.94
N PHE A 58 8.33 1.91 6.56
CA PHE A 58 9.34 2.81 5.99
C PHE A 58 10.50 2.01 5.43
N ALA A 59 11.08 2.50 4.34
CA ALA A 59 12.27 2.02 3.67
C ALA A 59 13.54 2.43 4.43
N ILE A 60 13.55 2.16 5.74
CA ILE A 60 14.67 2.46 6.63
C ILE A 60 14.87 1.24 7.53
N PRO A 61 16.06 0.65 7.56
CA PRO A 61 16.39 -0.42 8.49
C PRO A 61 16.02 -0.07 9.92
N THR A 62 15.22 -0.93 10.53
CA THR A 62 14.47 -0.55 11.73
C THR A 62 15.40 -0.43 12.94
N VAL A 63 16.39 -1.31 13.06
CA VAL A 63 17.33 -1.28 14.19
C VAL A 63 18.17 0.01 14.16
N GLU A 64 18.66 0.37 12.99
CA GLU A 64 19.50 1.53 12.70
C GLU A 64 18.73 2.82 12.91
N LEU A 65 17.50 2.88 12.41
CA LEU A 65 16.57 3.99 12.66
C LEU A 65 16.41 4.27 14.16
N PHE A 66 16.17 3.22 14.95
CA PHE A 66 15.97 3.39 16.38
C PHE A 66 17.26 3.67 17.13
N ASN A 67 18.39 3.07 16.75
CA ASN A 67 19.69 3.38 17.32
C ASN A 67 20.11 4.83 17.07
N ALA A 68 19.76 5.41 15.92
CA ALA A 68 20.02 6.81 15.60
C ALA A 68 19.22 7.77 16.49
N VAL A 69 17.94 7.47 16.75
CA VAL A 69 17.03 8.36 17.48
C VAL A 69 17.10 8.16 19.00
N LEU A 70 17.19 6.91 19.46
CA LEU A 70 17.17 6.50 20.86
C LEU A 70 18.41 5.65 21.16
N PRO A 71 19.62 6.25 21.11
CA PRO A 71 20.83 5.50 21.40
C PRO A 71 20.77 4.95 22.83
N LYS A 72 21.22 3.71 23.03
CA LYS A 72 21.32 2.98 24.32
C LYS A 72 20.02 2.37 24.85
N GLU A 73 18.89 2.53 24.18
CA GLU A 73 17.66 1.84 24.59
C GLU A 73 17.71 0.37 24.19
N THR A 74 17.54 -0.53 25.17
CA THR A 74 17.46 -1.98 24.95
C THR A 74 16.02 -2.44 24.67
N ARG A 75 15.05 -1.52 24.81
CA ARG A 75 13.63 -1.79 24.55
C ARG A 75 12.91 -0.51 24.14
N ILE A 76 11.92 -0.65 23.26
CA ILE A 76 11.13 0.46 22.76
C ILE A 76 9.67 0.32 23.21
N SER A 77 9.23 1.34 23.94
CA SER A 77 7.83 1.49 24.34
C SER A 77 6.93 1.75 23.12
N GLU A 78 5.67 1.32 23.18
CA GLU A 78 4.68 1.64 22.14
C GLU A 78 4.54 3.16 21.92
N LYS A 79 4.60 3.93 23.01
CA LYS A 79 4.50 5.40 22.97
C LYS A 79 5.66 6.02 22.18
N SER A 80 6.90 5.62 22.47
CA SER A 80 8.09 6.11 21.75
C SER A 80 8.07 5.68 20.28
N TYR A 81 7.70 4.44 20.01
CA TYR A 81 7.55 3.91 18.66
C TYR A 81 6.55 4.73 17.83
N ARG A 82 5.34 4.96 18.38
CA ARG A 82 4.31 5.78 17.73
C ARG A 82 4.73 7.24 17.53
N LYS A 83 5.44 7.82 18.51
CA LYS A 83 5.95 9.19 18.40
C LYS A 83 6.92 9.33 17.22
N LEU A 84 7.88 8.40 17.09
CA LEU A 84 8.83 8.42 15.97
C LEU A 84 8.11 8.20 14.62
N TYR A 85 7.20 7.23 14.55
CA TYR A 85 6.41 6.99 13.35
C TYR A 85 5.60 8.24 12.95
N ALA A 86 4.97 8.91 13.91
CA ALA A 86 4.23 10.15 13.66
C ALA A 86 5.17 11.28 13.16
N ALA A 87 6.38 11.39 13.71
CA ALA A 87 7.37 12.35 13.24
C ALA A 87 7.78 12.08 11.79
N LEU A 88 8.06 10.82 11.43
CA LEU A 88 8.36 10.41 10.05
C LEU A 88 7.20 10.69 9.10
N LEU A 89 5.96 10.44 9.51
CA LEU A 89 4.77 10.73 8.69
C LEU A 89 4.53 12.23 8.49
N ASN A 90 5.03 13.09 9.38
CA ASN A 90 4.90 14.54 9.25
C ASN A 90 6.08 15.18 8.51
N TRP A 91 7.08 14.38 8.12
CA TRP A 91 8.26 14.83 7.40
C TRP A 91 8.15 14.42 5.92
N PRO A 92 8.26 15.34 4.94
CA PRO A 92 8.13 15.01 3.51
C PRO A 92 9.04 13.88 3.03
N LEU A 93 10.32 13.89 3.40
CA LEU A 93 11.23 12.78 3.09
C LEU A 93 10.82 11.48 3.80
N GLY A 94 10.35 11.56 5.04
CA GLY A 94 9.83 10.39 5.77
C GLY A 94 8.63 9.75 5.06
N LYS A 95 7.70 10.56 4.52
CA LYS A 95 6.61 10.06 3.66
C LYS A 95 7.12 9.46 2.35
N ALA A 96 8.10 10.11 1.70
CA ALA A 96 8.71 9.59 0.47
C ALA A 96 9.30 8.18 0.67
N LEU A 97 9.78 7.88 1.88
CA LEU A 97 10.33 6.58 2.25
C LEU A 97 9.27 5.51 2.60
N ILE A 98 7.97 5.75 2.42
CA ILE A 98 6.95 4.71 2.65
C ILE A 98 7.06 3.65 1.55
N TYR A 99 7.27 2.38 1.91
CA TYR A 99 7.31 1.24 0.97
C TYR A 99 6.06 0.35 1.01
N SER A 100 5.22 0.49 2.04
CA SER A 100 3.97 -0.26 2.16
C SER A 100 2.96 0.59 2.94
N PRO A 101 1.66 0.54 2.59
CA PRO A 101 1.03 -0.30 1.55
C PRO A 101 1.21 0.25 0.12
N SER A 102 1.10 -0.62 -0.89
CA SER A 102 1.35 -0.30 -2.32
C SER A 102 0.52 0.89 -2.82
N GLU A 103 -0.72 1.01 -2.36
CA GLU A 103 -1.63 2.11 -2.70
C GLU A 103 -1.03 3.48 -2.31
N VAL A 104 -0.35 3.56 -1.16
CA VAL A 104 0.31 4.78 -0.70
C VAL A 104 1.58 5.01 -1.50
N VAL A 105 2.39 3.97 -1.72
CA VAL A 105 3.63 4.09 -2.53
C VAL A 105 3.33 4.58 -3.94
N GLN A 106 2.31 4.03 -4.60
CA GLN A 106 1.90 4.44 -5.96
C GLN A 106 1.36 5.87 -6.03
N SER A 107 0.86 6.42 -4.91
CA SER A 107 0.44 7.83 -4.86
C SER A 107 1.63 8.80 -4.74
N ILE A 108 2.77 8.31 -4.24
CA ILE A 108 3.98 9.10 -3.97
C ILE A 108 5.01 8.93 -5.09
N HIS A 109 5.20 7.71 -5.59
CA HIS A 109 6.19 7.37 -6.61
C HIS A 109 5.49 7.07 -7.93
N SER A 110 6.12 7.38 -9.06
CA SER A 110 5.53 7.15 -10.38
C SER A 110 6.54 6.57 -11.36
N GLY A 111 6.07 5.70 -12.25
CA GLY A 111 6.86 5.15 -13.35
C GLY A 111 8.09 4.38 -12.88
N ASP A 112 9.23 4.67 -13.52
CA ASP A 112 10.48 3.93 -13.33
C ASP A 112 11.10 4.11 -11.94
N ASP A 113 10.88 5.26 -11.29
CA ASP A 113 11.47 5.53 -9.97
C ASP A 113 10.80 4.71 -8.87
N LEU A 114 9.52 4.34 -9.02
CA LEU A 114 8.88 3.35 -8.15
C LEU A 114 9.59 2.00 -8.22
N VAL A 115 9.94 1.55 -9.44
CA VAL A 115 10.61 0.26 -9.64
C VAL A 115 12.02 0.28 -9.04
N LYS A 116 12.77 1.37 -9.24
CA LYS A 116 14.10 1.56 -8.63
C LYS A 116 14.02 1.59 -7.10
N PHE A 117 13.07 2.34 -6.55
CA PHE A 117 12.84 2.46 -5.12
C PHE A 117 12.52 1.09 -4.50
N VAL A 118 11.53 0.37 -5.03
CA VAL A 118 11.17 -0.96 -4.52
C VAL A 118 12.33 -1.94 -4.65
N GLY A 119 13.02 -1.94 -5.80
CA GLY A 119 14.19 -2.80 -6.02
C GLY A 119 15.33 -2.54 -5.04
N ALA A 120 15.56 -1.28 -4.66
CA ALA A 120 16.53 -0.92 -3.63
C ALA A 120 16.11 -1.43 -2.24
N VAL A 121 14.82 -1.27 -1.88
CA VAL A 121 14.29 -1.69 -0.58
C VAL A 121 14.35 -3.21 -0.40
N GLU A 122 14.15 -3.99 -1.47
CA GLU A 122 14.24 -5.46 -1.40
C GLU A 122 15.63 -5.94 -0.89
N GLN A 123 16.70 -5.17 -1.10
CA GLN A 123 18.05 -5.54 -0.65
C GLN A 123 18.19 -5.59 0.88
N PHE A 124 17.40 -4.81 1.62
CA PHE A 124 17.44 -4.74 3.08
C PHE A 124 16.08 -4.99 3.74
N LYS A 125 15.12 -5.54 3.00
CA LYS A 125 13.76 -5.81 3.49
C LYS A 125 13.72 -6.68 4.74
N GLY A 126 14.67 -7.60 4.89
CA GLY A 126 14.82 -8.43 6.10
C GLY A 126 15.13 -7.63 7.37
N GLN A 127 15.55 -6.37 7.25
CA GLN A 127 15.86 -5.46 8.36
C GLN A 127 14.66 -4.55 8.73
N LEU A 128 13.52 -4.70 8.03
CA LEU A 128 12.30 -3.91 8.23
C LEU A 128 11.40 -4.61 9.25
N LEU A 129 11.74 -4.45 10.53
CA LEU A 129 11.17 -5.21 11.63
C LEU A 129 9.89 -4.55 12.19
N SER A 130 8.99 -5.38 12.71
CA SER A 130 7.94 -4.93 13.62
C SER A 130 8.53 -4.52 14.98
N ARG A 131 7.76 -3.78 15.79
CA ARG A 131 8.17 -3.40 17.15
C ARG A 131 8.50 -4.61 18.05
N SER A 132 7.77 -5.72 17.92
CA SER A 132 8.05 -6.92 18.72
C SER A 132 9.37 -7.56 18.31
N GLU A 133 9.62 -7.68 17.01
CA GLU A 133 10.88 -8.23 16.47
C GLU A 133 12.06 -7.34 16.84
N LEU A 134 11.92 -6.03 16.68
CA LEU A 134 12.92 -5.05 17.11
C LEU A 134 13.27 -5.21 18.60
N ASN A 135 12.27 -5.34 19.47
CA ASN A 135 12.50 -5.56 20.89
C ASN A 135 13.19 -6.89 21.20
N SER A 136 12.99 -7.92 20.38
CA SER A 136 13.72 -9.18 20.51
C SER A 136 15.19 -9.01 20.13
N VAL A 137 15.46 -8.27 19.05
CA VAL A 137 16.81 -7.95 18.58
C VAL A 137 17.57 -7.09 19.60
N LEU A 138 16.95 -6.02 20.12
CA LEU A 138 17.58 -5.10 21.08
C LEU A 138 17.90 -5.76 22.44
N LYS A 139 17.16 -6.80 22.84
CA LYS A 139 17.43 -7.56 24.07
C LYS A 139 18.64 -8.49 23.97
N SER A 140 19.05 -8.84 22.76
CA SER A 140 20.14 -9.77 22.50
C SER A 140 21.28 -9.05 21.79
N PRO A 141 21.99 -8.12 22.47
CA PRO A 141 23.11 -7.40 21.88
C PRO A 141 24.27 -8.38 21.64
N GLY A 142 24.27 -9.02 20.47
CA GLY A 142 25.22 -10.07 20.09
C GLY A 142 24.69 -11.05 19.04
N SER A 143 23.39 -11.05 18.73
CA SER A 143 22.76 -11.99 17.79
C SER A 143 22.24 -11.31 16.52
N ILE A 144 23.04 -10.45 15.90
CA ILE A 144 22.67 -9.82 14.62
C ILE A 144 23.72 -10.27 13.61
N LEU A 145 23.31 -11.07 12.62
CA LEU A 145 24.09 -11.66 11.52
C LEU A 145 24.72 -13.05 11.74
N SER A 146 24.10 -13.94 12.54
CA SER A 146 24.20 -15.36 12.13
C SER A 146 23.21 -15.53 11.00
N GLU A 147 23.72 -15.84 9.81
CA GLU A 147 22.99 -16.36 8.66
C GLU A 147 21.63 -16.91 9.07
N VAL A 148 20.55 -16.27 8.61
CA VAL A 148 19.25 -16.92 8.55
C VAL A 148 19.36 -17.96 7.43
N GLU A 149 20.14 -19.01 7.70
CA GLU A 149 19.93 -20.31 7.10
C GLU A 149 18.47 -20.63 7.40
N SER A 150 17.66 -20.73 6.35
CA SER A 150 16.23 -21.04 6.47
C SER A 150 16.09 -22.22 7.43
N PRO A 151 15.45 -22.07 8.60
CA PRO A 151 15.41 -23.16 9.56
C PRO A 151 14.59 -24.27 8.92
N ALA A 152 15.28 -25.36 8.55
CA ALA A 152 14.64 -26.64 8.34
C ALA A 152 13.85 -26.94 9.62
N TYR A 153 12.54 -27.03 9.47
CA TYR A 153 11.58 -27.21 10.56
C TYR A 153 11.80 -28.56 11.27
N GLU A 154 12.78 -28.65 12.15
CA GLU A 154 12.85 -29.72 13.12
C GLU A 154 11.80 -29.46 14.21
N ARG A 155 10.73 -30.24 14.09
CA ARG A 155 9.60 -30.31 15.01
C ARG A 155 10.09 -30.78 16.37
N HIS A 156 10.37 -29.85 17.28
CA HIS A 156 10.32 -30.16 18.71
C HIS A 156 8.92 -29.82 19.27
N PRO A 157 8.26 -30.78 19.96
CA PRO A 157 6.92 -30.60 20.47
C PRO A 157 6.94 -29.67 21.69
N SER A 158 6.42 -28.46 21.51
CA SER A 158 6.18 -27.52 22.61
C SER A 158 4.76 -27.73 23.17
N PRO A 159 4.58 -27.86 24.49
CA PRO A 159 3.29 -28.08 25.11
C PRO A 159 2.50 -26.76 25.16
N ARG A 160 1.72 -26.49 24.10
CA ARG A 160 0.69 -25.44 24.12
C ARG A 160 -0.68 -26.05 24.32
N ALA A 161 -1.14 -25.99 25.56
CA ALA A 161 -2.54 -26.07 25.90
C ALA A 161 -3.28 -24.87 25.26
N SER A 162 -4.34 -25.21 24.52
CA SER A 162 -5.60 -24.47 24.40
C SER A 162 -5.60 -23.09 23.74
N GLN A 163 -5.45 -23.05 22.41
CA GLN A 163 -5.90 -21.91 21.59
C GLN A 163 -6.56 -22.34 20.25
N HIS A 164 -7.06 -23.57 20.16
CA HIS A 164 -7.72 -24.10 18.96
C HIS A 164 -9.26 -23.98 18.95
N ASP A 165 -9.89 -23.49 20.03
CA ASP A 165 -11.35 -23.56 20.17
C ASP A 165 -12.15 -22.46 19.45
N ASN A 166 -11.51 -21.48 18.79
CA ASN A 166 -12.21 -20.36 18.10
C ASN A 166 -12.09 -20.37 16.56
N LEU A 167 -11.57 -21.45 15.97
CA LEU A 167 -11.56 -21.63 14.51
C LEU A 167 -12.96 -21.76 13.87
N PRO A 168 -13.93 -22.52 14.43
CA PRO A 168 -15.22 -22.72 13.76
C PRO A 168 -16.04 -21.43 13.68
N GLU A 169 -15.92 -20.54 14.68
CA GLU A 169 -16.66 -19.27 14.70
C GLU A 169 -16.16 -18.27 13.65
N ARG A 170 -14.84 -18.26 13.39
CA ARG A 170 -14.24 -17.47 12.31
C ARG A 170 -14.64 -17.97 10.92
N VAL A 171 -14.73 -19.29 10.74
CA VAL A 171 -15.18 -19.90 9.47
C VAL A 171 -16.64 -19.52 9.20
N GLY A 172 -17.53 -19.67 10.18
CA GLY A 172 -18.95 -19.29 10.02
C GLY A 172 -19.18 -17.78 9.84
N SER A 173 -18.26 -16.92 10.30
CA SER A 173 -18.30 -15.48 10.00
C SER A 173 -17.86 -15.17 8.56
N LEU A 174 -16.88 -15.92 8.03
CA LEU A 174 -16.41 -15.77 6.66
C LEU A 174 -17.44 -16.31 5.65
N GLU A 175 -18.06 -17.45 5.93
CA GLU A 175 -19.11 -18.02 5.07
C GLU A 175 -20.29 -17.04 4.91
N ARG A 176 -20.79 -16.46 6.02
CA ARG A 176 -21.85 -15.44 5.96
C ARG A 176 -21.47 -14.19 5.17
N LYS A 177 -20.18 -13.80 5.19
CA LYS A 177 -19.69 -12.68 4.37
C LYS A 177 -19.64 -13.04 2.90
N ILE A 178 -19.27 -14.28 2.57
CA ILE A 178 -19.27 -14.78 1.18
C ILE A 178 -20.69 -14.81 0.64
N ASP A 179 -21.66 -15.34 1.40
CA ASP A 179 -23.07 -15.38 1.00
C ASP A 179 -23.62 -13.97 0.75
N SER A 180 -23.33 -13.03 1.66
CA SER A 180 -23.75 -11.63 1.50
C SER A 180 -23.14 -10.95 0.27
N ILE A 181 -21.88 -11.25 -0.06
CA ILE A 181 -21.24 -10.72 -1.28
C ILE A 181 -21.88 -11.33 -2.52
N GLN A 182 -22.18 -12.63 -2.52
CA GLN A 182 -22.82 -13.30 -3.65
C GLN A 182 -24.22 -12.73 -3.91
N GLU A 183 -25.02 -12.51 -2.87
CA GLU A 183 -26.34 -11.89 -2.99
C GLU A 183 -26.25 -10.46 -3.55
N SER A 184 -25.28 -9.67 -3.07
CA SER A 184 -25.03 -8.32 -3.58
C SER A 184 -24.69 -8.32 -5.08
N LEU A 185 -23.88 -9.27 -5.55
CA LEU A 185 -23.52 -9.40 -6.96
C LEU A 185 -24.73 -9.78 -7.84
N VAL A 186 -25.60 -10.68 -7.37
CA VAL A 186 -26.84 -11.04 -8.07
C VAL A 186 -27.75 -9.82 -8.20
N ASN A 187 -27.92 -9.04 -7.13
CA ASN A 187 -28.71 -7.81 -7.14
C ASN A 187 -28.15 -6.78 -8.14
N ILE A 188 -26.83 -6.60 -8.19
CA ILE A 188 -26.18 -5.69 -9.14
C ILE A 188 -26.37 -6.17 -10.59
N SER A 189 -26.23 -7.47 -10.86
CA SER A 189 -26.44 -8.02 -12.21
C SER A 189 -27.88 -7.83 -12.69
N THR A 190 -28.86 -8.04 -11.81
CA THR A 190 -30.29 -7.87 -12.11
C THR A 190 -30.61 -6.41 -12.38
N ALA A 191 -30.12 -5.49 -11.54
CA ALA A 191 -30.29 -4.06 -11.75
C ALA A 191 -29.70 -3.60 -13.10
N ARG A 192 -28.51 -4.11 -13.46
CA ARG A 192 -27.89 -3.81 -14.75
C ARG A 192 -28.72 -4.31 -15.93
N GLN A 193 -29.28 -5.51 -15.85
CA GLN A 193 -30.12 -6.06 -16.91
C GLN A 193 -31.41 -5.25 -17.10
N ASN A 194 -32.05 -4.84 -16.00
CA ASN A 194 -33.24 -3.99 -16.04
C ASN A 194 -32.96 -2.63 -16.71
N ILE A 195 -31.81 -2.01 -16.39
CA ILE A 195 -31.40 -0.75 -17.03
C ILE A 195 -31.17 -0.96 -18.54
N GLN A 196 -30.50 -2.04 -18.94
CA GLN A 196 -30.26 -2.33 -20.35
C GLN A 196 -31.57 -2.55 -21.13
N GLN A 197 -32.53 -3.27 -20.54
CA GLN A 197 -33.84 -3.47 -21.16
C GLN A 197 -34.60 -2.14 -21.29
N SER A 198 -34.61 -1.30 -20.25
CA SER A 198 -35.25 0.02 -20.30
C SER A 198 -34.65 0.92 -21.38
N VAL A 199 -33.32 0.89 -21.56
CA VAL A 199 -32.63 1.63 -22.63
C VAL A 199 -33.04 1.10 -24.01
N ARG A 200 -33.13 -0.22 -24.19
CA ARG A 200 -33.59 -0.84 -25.44
C ARG A 200 -35.02 -0.44 -25.78
N ASP A 201 -35.95 -0.59 -24.84
CA ASP A 201 -37.36 -0.26 -25.05
C ASP A 201 -37.54 1.22 -25.42
N ARG A 202 -36.77 2.12 -24.78
CA ARG A 202 -36.78 3.55 -25.09
C ARG A 202 -36.22 3.85 -26.49
N PHE A 203 -35.24 3.08 -26.96
CA PHE A 203 -34.69 3.23 -28.30
C PHE A 203 -35.67 2.75 -29.39
N GLU A 204 -36.42 1.67 -29.12
CA GLU A 204 -37.45 1.16 -30.04
C GLU A 204 -38.61 2.16 -30.21
N LEU A 205 -39.02 2.84 -29.14
CA LEU A 205 -40.07 3.88 -29.20
C LEU A 205 -39.63 5.14 -29.97
N LEU A 206 -38.33 5.42 -30.03
CA LEU A 206 -37.77 6.59 -30.72
C LEU A 206 -37.35 6.29 -32.16
N SER A 207 -37.47 5.04 -32.61
CA SER A 207 -37.20 4.66 -34.00
C SER A 207 -38.46 4.93 -34.84
N PRO A 208 -38.51 6.02 -35.63
CA PRO A 208 -39.66 6.27 -36.51
C PRO A 208 -39.80 5.09 -37.46
N SER A 209 -41.00 4.51 -37.50
CA SER A 209 -41.34 3.40 -38.38
C SER A 209 -41.11 3.85 -39.82
N THR A 210 -39.95 3.51 -40.39
CA THR A 210 -39.65 3.71 -41.81
C THR A 210 -40.39 2.65 -42.60
N SER A 211 -41.73 2.71 -42.58
CA SER A 211 -42.54 2.10 -43.61
C SER A 211 -42.32 2.90 -44.90
N PHE A 212 -41.20 2.63 -45.56
CA PHE A 212 -40.97 3.03 -46.93
C PHE A 212 -42.04 2.32 -47.78
N GLN A 213 -43.18 2.97 -47.95
CA GLN A 213 -44.17 2.62 -48.96
C GLN A 213 -43.49 2.75 -50.31
N LYS A 214 -43.28 1.58 -50.90
CA LYS A 214 -42.66 1.35 -52.21
C LYS A 214 -43.65 1.75 -53.30
N ASP A 215 -43.89 3.05 -53.47
CA ASP A 215 -44.64 3.58 -54.61
C ASP A 215 -43.74 3.58 -55.87
N ARG A 216 -43.54 2.39 -56.43
CA ARG A 216 -43.17 2.24 -57.84
C ARG A 216 -44.41 2.45 -58.69
N ASN A 217 -44.82 3.70 -58.87
CA ASN A 217 -45.85 4.04 -59.84
C ASN A 217 -45.20 4.26 -61.21
N ILE A 218 -45.42 3.26 -62.06
CA ILE A 218 -45.04 3.19 -63.47
C ILE A 218 -45.91 4.17 -64.27
N ARG A 219 -45.32 5.14 -64.97
CA ARG A 219 -45.91 5.81 -66.14
C ARG A 219 -44.82 5.87 -67.21
N LYS A 220 -44.69 4.88 -68.11
CA LYS A 220 -45.40 4.69 -69.40
C LYS A 220 -45.74 6.00 -70.15
N LEU A 221 -44.99 6.21 -71.24
CA LEU A 221 -45.38 6.66 -72.59
C LEU A 221 -46.28 7.89 -72.77
N LYS A 222 -45.83 8.87 -73.58
CA LYS A 222 -46.12 8.92 -75.03
C LYS A 222 -45.27 9.99 -75.74
N LEU A 223 -44.94 9.67 -77.00
CA LEU A 223 -44.45 10.57 -78.04
C LEU A 223 -45.45 11.69 -78.32
#